data_AF-A0A0C9R270-F1
#
_entry.id   AF-A0A0C9R270-F1
#
_cell.length_a   1.000
_cell.length_b   1.000
_cell.length_c   1.000
_cell.angle_alpha   90.00
_cell.angle_beta   90.00
_cell.angle_gamma   90.00
#
_symmetry.space_group_name_H-M   'P 1'
#
loop_
_entity.id
_entity.type
_entity.pdbx_description
1 polymer ?
#
loop_
_entity_poly.entity_id
_entity_poly.type
_entity_poly.pdbx_seq_one_letter_code
_entity_poly.pdbx_strand_id
1 'polypeptide(L)'
;QLLLYRNARMVDAKKKADKKAEPSKKLPAVPESVLKRRKRRQAAQTARLQVSIKARAAHYKKRKEIFKRAESYVKEYRQKERDEIRLKRQAKNRGNYYIPGEARLAFVIRIRGVNQVAPKVRKVLQLFRLKQINNGVFVRLNKATINMLRIVEPYITWGYPNLKSVRELVYKRGFAKINRQRIPITSNSIIEQKLGGSGLICTEDLIHEIFTVGSKFKYASNFLWPFKLNTPTGGWRKKTNHYVEGGDFGNREDKINELLRRMV
;
A
#
# COMPACT_ATOMS: atom_id res chain seq x y z
N GLN A 1 36.84 -53.96 6.40
CA GLN A 1 37.16 -54.10 4.95
C GLN A 1 37.50 -52.77 4.23
N LEU A 2 37.84 -51.67 4.93
CA LEU A 2 38.14 -50.36 4.30
C LEU A 2 39.57 -49.83 4.55
N LEU A 3 40.48 -50.65 5.08
CA LEU A 3 41.86 -50.26 5.41
C LEU A 3 42.93 -50.83 4.45
N LEU A 4 42.55 -51.66 3.48
CA LEU A 4 43.47 -52.23 2.48
C LEU A 4 43.61 -51.41 1.19
N TYR A 5 42.83 -50.33 1.03
CA TYR A 5 42.82 -49.52 -0.19
C TYR A 5 43.70 -48.26 -0.15
N ARG A 6 44.50 -48.06 0.91
CA ARG A 6 45.29 -46.83 1.09
C ARG A 6 46.77 -46.98 0.71
N ASN A 7 47.30 -48.20 0.57
CA ASN A 7 48.73 -48.43 0.32
C ASN A 7 49.10 -48.67 -1.15
N ALA A 8 48.15 -48.91 -2.05
CA ALA A 8 48.45 -49.08 -3.48
C ALA A 8 48.73 -47.75 -4.22
N ARG A 9 48.29 -46.59 -3.69
CA ARG A 9 48.51 -45.28 -4.33
C ARG A 9 49.84 -44.60 -4.02
N MET A 10 50.64 -45.14 -3.09
CA MET A 10 51.93 -44.54 -2.70
C MET A 10 53.13 -45.18 -3.40
N VAL A 11 53.00 -46.38 -3.98
CA VAL A 11 54.11 -47.07 -4.65
C VAL A 11 54.26 -46.61 -6.11
N ASP A 12 53.16 -46.20 -6.76
CA ASP A 12 53.20 -45.62 -8.11
C ASP A 12 53.68 -44.16 -8.15
N ALA A 13 53.81 -43.51 -7.00
CA ALA A 13 54.26 -42.12 -6.90
C ALA A 13 55.79 -41.96 -6.96
N LYS A 14 56.58 -43.04 -6.88
CA LYS A 14 58.06 -42.99 -6.85
C LYS A 14 58.77 -43.51 -8.11
N LYS A 15 58.06 -43.97 -9.14
CA LYS A 15 58.65 -44.54 -10.37
C LYS A 15 58.39 -43.74 -11.66
N LYS A 16 58.27 -42.42 -11.54
CA LYS A 16 58.25 -41.48 -12.68
C LYS A 16 59.12 -40.22 -12.46
N ALA A 17 60.20 -40.35 -11.69
CA ALA A 17 61.35 -39.47 -11.87
C ALA A 17 62.20 -40.08 -13.00
N ASP A 18 62.78 -39.26 -13.86
CA ASP A 18 63.56 -39.63 -15.05
C ASP A 18 62.76 -40.03 -16.31
N LYS A 19 61.88 -39.12 -16.74
CA LYS A 19 61.65 -38.91 -18.18
C LYS A 19 62.12 -37.51 -18.54
N LYS A 20 63.06 -37.45 -19.50
CA LYS A 20 63.62 -36.24 -20.13
C LYS A 20 62.53 -35.18 -20.33
N ALA A 21 62.77 -34.00 -19.80
CA ALA A 21 61.92 -32.83 -20.00
C ALA A 21 61.97 -32.42 -21.48
N GLU A 22 60.97 -32.83 -22.25
CA GLU A 22 60.64 -32.18 -23.51
C GLU A 22 60.25 -30.72 -23.22
N PRO A 23 60.61 -29.75 -24.08
CA PRO A 23 60.23 -28.36 -23.87
C PRO A 23 58.71 -28.29 -23.84
N SER A 24 58.15 -28.05 -22.65
CA SER A 24 56.72 -27.90 -22.45
C SER A 24 56.19 -26.92 -23.50
N LYS A 25 55.28 -27.36 -24.38
CA LYS A 25 54.53 -26.45 -25.26
C LYS A 25 53.96 -25.34 -24.37
N LYS A 26 54.58 -24.15 -24.41
CA LYS A 26 54.17 -23.00 -23.62
C LYS A 26 52.70 -22.76 -23.94
N LEU A 27 51.83 -22.93 -22.94
CA LEU A 27 50.42 -22.55 -23.07
C LEU A 27 50.38 -21.12 -23.61
N PRO A 28 49.50 -20.79 -24.58
CA PRO A 28 49.49 -19.47 -25.19
C PRO A 28 49.34 -18.42 -24.07
N ALA A 29 50.32 -17.52 -24.00
CA ALA A 29 50.38 -16.51 -22.96
C ALA A 29 49.14 -15.63 -23.06
N VAL A 30 48.25 -15.75 -22.08
CA VAL A 30 47.01 -14.97 -22.05
C VAL A 30 47.40 -13.49 -21.90
N PRO A 31 46.90 -12.59 -22.76
CA PRO A 31 47.25 -11.18 -22.69
C PRO A 31 46.93 -10.58 -21.31
N GLU A 32 47.80 -9.71 -20.80
CA GLU A 32 47.65 -9.06 -19.50
C GLU A 32 46.31 -8.30 -19.38
N SER A 33 45.83 -7.73 -20.49
CA SER A 33 44.54 -7.07 -20.60
C SER A 33 43.36 -8.00 -20.27
N VAL A 34 43.43 -9.27 -20.68
CA VAL A 34 42.42 -10.30 -20.41
C VAL A 34 42.44 -10.69 -18.92
N LEU A 35 43.62 -10.80 -18.31
CA LEU A 35 43.77 -11.08 -16.88
C LEU A 35 43.23 -9.92 -16.01
N LYS A 36 43.56 -8.66 -16.35
CA LYS A 36 43.01 -7.47 -15.69
C LYS A 36 41.49 -7.39 -15.82
N ARG A 37 40.94 -7.70 -17.00
CA ARG A 37 39.48 -7.76 -17.23
C ARG A 37 38.80 -8.86 -16.42
N ARG A 38 39.40 -10.05 -16.31
CA ARG A 38 38.89 -11.16 -15.47
C ARG A 38 38.87 -10.78 -14.00
N LYS A 39 39.96 -10.19 -13.49
CA LYS A 39 40.04 -9.72 -12.09
C LYS A 39 38.99 -8.63 -11.79
N ARG A 40 38.82 -7.65 -12.69
CA ARG A 40 37.76 -6.62 -12.56
C ARG A 40 36.35 -7.22 -12.58
N ARG A 41 36.09 -8.20 -13.46
CA ARG A 41 34.79 -8.89 -13.53
C ARG A 41 34.51 -9.71 -12.27
N GLN A 42 35.49 -10.44 -11.76
CA GLN A 42 35.37 -11.20 -10.50
C GLN A 42 35.14 -10.28 -9.30
N ALA A 43 35.85 -9.16 -9.21
CA ALA A 43 35.62 -8.14 -8.18
C ALA A 43 34.20 -7.54 -8.27
N ALA A 44 33.72 -7.21 -9.47
CA ALA A 44 32.36 -6.72 -9.67
C ALA A 44 31.30 -7.78 -9.34
N GLN A 45 31.53 -9.05 -9.67
CA GLN A 45 30.63 -10.15 -9.33
C GLN A 45 30.56 -10.40 -7.82
N THR A 46 31.70 -10.46 -7.14
CA THR A 46 31.76 -10.62 -5.68
C THR A 46 31.10 -9.46 -4.94
N ALA A 47 31.33 -8.22 -5.38
CA ALA A 47 30.65 -7.04 -4.83
C ALA A 47 29.12 -7.11 -5.04
N ARG A 48 28.66 -7.47 -6.25
CA ARG A 48 27.22 -7.66 -6.54
C ARG A 48 26.61 -8.77 -5.69
N LEU A 49 27.31 -9.89 -5.51
CA LEU A 49 26.87 -10.99 -4.66
C LEU A 49 26.74 -10.55 -3.21
N GLN A 50 27.73 -9.84 -2.66
CA GLN A 50 27.67 -9.30 -1.30
C GLN A 50 26.49 -8.34 -1.10
N VAL A 51 26.24 -7.43 -2.06
CA VAL A 51 25.07 -6.54 -2.03
C VAL A 51 23.76 -7.33 -2.08
N SER A 52 23.67 -8.34 -2.94
CA SER A 52 22.47 -9.18 -3.05
C SER A 52 22.16 -9.97 -1.77
N ILE A 53 23.19 -10.52 -1.11
CA ILE A 53 23.05 -11.26 0.16
C ILE A 53 22.57 -10.32 1.26
N LYS A 54 23.18 -9.13 1.38
CA LYS A 54 22.78 -8.10 2.34
C LYS A 54 21.33 -7.64 2.09
N ALA A 55 20.97 -7.38 0.84
CA ALA A 55 19.60 -6.99 0.47
C ALA A 55 18.57 -8.09 0.77
N ARG A 56 18.91 -9.36 0.51
CA ARG A 56 18.05 -10.51 0.81
C ARG A 56 17.82 -10.66 2.32
N ALA A 57 18.87 -10.52 3.13
CA ALA A 57 18.76 -10.57 4.58
C ALA A 57 17.91 -9.41 5.12
N ALA A 58 18.10 -8.19 4.61
CA ALA A 58 17.30 -7.02 4.98
C ALA A 58 15.83 -7.20 4.59
N HIS A 59 15.55 -7.69 3.37
CA HIS A 59 14.20 -7.95 2.89
C HIS A 59 13.47 -8.98 3.75
N TYR A 60 14.16 -10.05 4.19
CA TYR A 60 13.58 -11.04 5.10
C TYR A 60 13.18 -10.42 6.45
N LYS A 61 14.07 -9.61 7.04
CA LYS A 61 13.77 -8.89 8.28
C LYS A 61 12.56 -7.95 8.13
N LYS A 62 12.53 -7.15 7.06
CA LYS A 62 11.41 -6.24 6.74
C LYS A 62 10.10 -7.00 6.56
N ARG A 63 10.11 -8.12 5.84
CA ARG A 63 8.90 -8.93 5.64
C ARG A 63 8.34 -9.45 6.97
N LYS A 64 9.21 -9.90 7.88
CA LYS A 64 8.80 -10.34 9.22
C LYS A 64 8.21 -9.21 10.04
N GLU A 65 8.77 -8.00 9.93
CA GLU A 65 8.24 -6.81 10.59
C GLU A 65 6.86 -6.41 10.05
N ILE A 66 6.71 -6.33 8.72
CA ILE A 66 5.43 -6.01 8.07
C ILE A 66 4.34 -7.00 8.49
N PHE A 67 4.66 -8.29 8.53
CA PHE A 67 3.71 -9.32 8.95
C PHE A 67 3.24 -9.12 10.41
N LYS A 68 4.18 -8.86 11.34
CA LYS A 68 3.84 -8.59 12.74
C LYS A 68 3.00 -7.33 12.92
N ARG A 69 3.29 -6.26 12.16
CA ARG A 69 2.49 -5.03 12.17
C ARG A 69 1.07 -5.29 11.68
N ALA A 70 0.91 -5.98 10.56
CA ALA A 70 -0.40 -6.35 10.02
C ALA A 70 -1.21 -7.19 11.03
N GLU A 71 -0.57 -8.15 11.71
CA GLU A 71 -1.19 -8.93 12.79
C GLU A 71 -1.67 -8.02 13.93
N SER A 72 -0.83 -7.08 14.39
CA SER A 72 -1.23 -6.14 15.44
C SER A 72 -2.42 -5.26 15.06
N TYR A 73 -2.49 -4.79 13.81
CA TYR A 73 -3.62 -4.00 13.34
C TYR A 73 -4.91 -4.81 13.28
N VAL A 74 -4.86 -6.05 12.80
CA VAL A 74 -6.02 -6.93 12.80
C VAL A 74 -6.51 -7.21 14.22
N LYS A 75 -5.60 -7.44 15.17
CA LYS A 75 -5.94 -7.58 16.59
C LYS A 75 -6.61 -6.31 17.13
N GLU A 76 -6.05 -5.14 16.85
CA GLU A 76 -6.60 -3.85 17.25
C GLU A 76 -8.03 -3.63 16.72
N TYR A 77 -8.27 -3.89 15.43
CA TYR A 77 -9.60 -3.73 14.83
C TYR A 77 -10.64 -4.65 15.47
N ARG A 78 -10.30 -5.93 15.64
CA ARG A 78 -11.19 -6.91 16.30
C ARG A 78 -11.47 -6.54 17.75
N GLN A 79 -10.47 -6.02 18.46
CA GLN A 79 -10.62 -5.60 19.84
C GLN A 79 -11.56 -4.39 19.92
N LYS A 80 -11.38 -3.37 19.07
CA LYS A 80 -12.27 -2.20 19.02
C LYS A 80 -13.72 -2.58 18.71
N GLU A 81 -13.94 -3.45 17.74
CA GLU A 81 -15.30 -3.93 17.41
C GLU A 81 -15.96 -4.66 18.59
N ARG A 82 -15.21 -5.54 19.28
CA ARG A 82 -15.69 -6.24 20.48
C ARG A 82 -15.95 -5.28 21.64
N ASP A 83 -15.08 -4.28 21.82
CA ASP A 83 -15.19 -3.28 22.87
C ASP A 83 -16.45 -2.42 22.67
N GLU A 84 -16.75 -1.99 21.45
CA GLU A 84 -17.99 -1.27 21.13
C GLU A 84 -19.24 -2.10 21.46
N ILE A 85 -19.24 -3.38 21.11
CA ILE A 85 -20.35 -4.30 21.44
C ILE A 85 -20.48 -4.48 22.95
N ARG A 86 -19.35 -4.65 23.66
CA ARG A 86 -19.31 -4.78 25.12
C ARG A 86 -19.89 -3.55 25.80
N LEU A 87 -19.48 -2.35 25.39
CA LEU A 87 -19.96 -1.08 25.94
C LEU A 87 -21.47 -0.90 25.72
N LYS A 88 -21.97 -1.21 24.51
CA LYS A 88 -23.40 -1.21 24.22
C LYS A 88 -24.19 -2.14 25.13
N ARG A 89 -23.69 -3.37 25.37
CA ARG A 89 -24.33 -4.35 26.28
C ARG A 89 -24.29 -3.88 27.73
N GLN A 90 -23.16 -3.37 28.19
CA GLN A 90 -23.01 -2.88 29.56
C GLN A 90 -23.94 -1.71 29.86
N ALA A 91 -24.06 -0.76 28.92
CA ALA A 91 -25.00 0.35 29.06
C ALA A 91 -26.44 -0.16 29.14
N LYS A 92 -26.85 -1.04 28.21
CA LYS A 92 -28.19 -1.64 28.21
C LYS A 92 -28.50 -2.38 29.52
N ASN A 93 -27.56 -3.17 30.05
CA ASN A 93 -27.74 -3.90 31.30
C ASN A 93 -27.92 -2.98 32.52
N ARG A 94 -27.36 -1.77 32.48
CA ARG A 94 -27.49 -0.76 33.54
C ARG A 94 -28.70 0.18 33.32
N GLY A 95 -29.50 -0.04 32.27
CA GLY A 95 -30.58 0.88 31.89
C GLY A 95 -30.11 2.20 31.26
N ASN A 96 -28.81 2.33 30.94
CA ASN A 96 -28.23 3.52 30.33
C ASN A 96 -28.08 3.37 28.80
N TYR A 97 -27.89 4.49 28.11
CA TYR A 97 -27.63 4.51 26.66
C TYR A 97 -26.15 4.70 26.36
N TYR A 98 -25.60 3.91 25.45
CA TYR A 98 -24.26 4.11 24.91
C TYR A 98 -24.33 4.87 23.59
N ILE A 99 -23.73 6.05 23.54
CA ILE A 99 -23.59 6.85 22.33
C ILE A 99 -22.21 6.55 21.73
N PRO A 100 -22.12 5.97 20.52
CA PRO A 100 -20.82 5.72 19.88
C PRO A 100 -20.14 7.05 19.52
N GLY A 101 -18.81 7.04 19.47
CA GLY A 101 -18.05 8.21 19.06
C GLY A 101 -18.36 8.62 17.61
N GLU A 102 -18.35 9.93 17.34
CA GLU A 102 -18.56 10.45 15.99
C GLU A 102 -17.50 9.93 15.01
N ALA A 103 -17.92 9.70 13.76
CA ALA A 103 -17.01 9.23 12.72
C ALA A 103 -15.96 10.31 12.36
N ARG A 104 -14.70 9.89 12.26
CA ARG A 104 -13.55 10.78 12.00
C ARG A 104 -13.13 10.81 10.52
N LEU A 105 -13.60 9.84 9.73
CA LEU A 105 -13.23 9.64 8.33
C LEU A 105 -14.48 9.66 7.46
N ALA A 106 -14.42 10.40 6.35
CA ALA A 106 -15.40 10.33 5.28
C ALA A 106 -14.76 9.86 3.98
N PHE A 107 -15.53 9.14 3.18
CA PHE A 107 -15.23 8.94 1.77
C PHE A 107 -16.19 9.76 0.93
N VAL A 108 -15.65 10.62 0.08
CA VAL A 108 -16.42 11.61 -0.69
C VAL A 108 -16.31 11.28 -2.17
N ILE A 109 -17.45 11.14 -2.84
CA ILE A 109 -17.57 10.82 -4.26
C ILE A 109 -18.25 11.97 -4.98
N ARG A 110 -17.70 12.38 -6.12
CA ARG A 110 -18.37 13.35 -7.00
C ARG A 110 -19.40 12.67 -7.90
N ILE A 111 -20.66 13.11 -7.85
CA ILE A 111 -21.76 12.48 -8.61
C ILE A 111 -22.27 13.33 -9.79
N ARG A 112 -22.05 14.65 -9.75
CA ARG A 112 -22.46 15.60 -10.81
C ARG A 112 -21.28 16.09 -11.65
N GLY A 113 -21.59 16.47 -12.89
CA GLY A 113 -20.64 16.95 -13.90
C GLY A 113 -19.99 18.30 -13.60
N VAL A 114 -19.21 18.80 -14.56
CA VAL A 114 -18.46 20.08 -14.46
C VAL A 114 -19.23 21.28 -15.00
N ASN A 115 -20.32 21.04 -15.72
CA ASN A 115 -21.11 22.09 -16.35
C ASN A 115 -22.04 22.75 -15.32
N GLN A 116 -22.26 24.06 -15.47
CA GLN A 116 -23.18 24.85 -14.64
C GLN A 116 -22.85 24.78 -13.13
N VAL A 117 -21.56 24.73 -12.77
CA VAL A 117 -21.11 24.72 -11.37
C VAL A 117 -20.71 26.11 -10.94
N ALA A 118 -21.31 26.63 -9.86
CA ALA A 118 -20.94 27.92 -9.30
C ALA A 118 -19.43 27.99 -8.96
N PRO A 119 -18.76 29.15 -9.13
CA PRO A 119 -17.31 29.27 -8.92
C PRO A 119 -16.84 28.84 -7.53
N LYS A 120 -17.61 29.15 -6.48
CA LYS A 120 -17.33 28.76 -5.09
C LYS A 120 -17.30 27.24 -4.91
N VAL A 121 -18.34 26.56 -5.40
CA VAL A 121 -18.44 25.08 -5.39
C VAL A 121 -17.30 24.46 -6.19
N ARG A 122 -17.03 25.00 -7.38
CA ARG A 122 -15.94 24.53 -8.26
C ARG A 122 -14.59 24.59 -7.55
N LYS A 123 -14.31 25.66 -6.81
CA LYS A 123 -13.06 25.79 -6.06
C LYS A 123 -12.96 24.77 -4.93
N VAL A 124 -14.03 24.54 -4.18
CA VAL A 124 -14.06 23.55 -3.10
C VAL A 124 -13.85 22.12 -3.63
N LEU A 125 -14.50 21.76 -4.74
CA LEU A 125 -14.28 20.46 -5.39
C LEU A 125 -12.83 20.29 -5.87
N GLN A 126 -12.19 21.36 -6.35
CA GLN A 126 -10.76 21.35 -6.72
C GLN A 126 -9.86 21.14 -5.50
N LEU A 127 -10.16 21.76 -4.35
CA LEU A 127 -9.42 21.56 -3.10
C LEU A 127 -9.50 20.11 -2.61
N PHE A 128 -10.69 19.49 -2.71
CA PHE A 128 -10.86 18.06 -2.44
C PHE A 128 -10.25 17.13 -3.50
N ARG A 129 -9.73 17.68 -4.61
CA ARG A 129 -9.19 16.93 -5.77
C ARG A 129 -10.25 16.17 -6.58
N LEU A 130 -11.53 16.53 -6.44
CA LEU A 130 -12.67 15.93 -7.12
C LEU A 130 -12.94 16.60 -8.47
N LYS A 131 -12.05 16.37 -9.44
CA LYS A 131 -12.10 17.03 -10.76
C LYS A 131 -13.08 16.40 -11.77
N GLN A 132 -13.29 15.08 -11.69
CA GLN A 132 -14.11 14.30 -12.61
C GLN A 132 -15.25 13.60 -11.87
N ILE A 133 -16.30 13.21 -12.60
CA ILE A 133 -17.42 12.41 -12.07
C ILE A 133 -16.89 11.05 -11.63
N ASN A 134 -17.47 10.48 -10.57
CA ASN A 134 -17.08 9.23 -9.93
C ASN A 134 -15.63 9.21 -9.40
N ASN A 135 -15.01 10.38 -9.23
CA ASN A 135 -13.80 10.44 -8.43
C ASN A 135 -14.15 10.34 -6.94
N GLY A 136 -13.37 9.57 -6.20
CA GLY A 136 -13.50 9.37 -4.77
C GLY A 136 -12.23 9.79 -4.00
N VAL A 137 -12.37 10.40 -2.83
CA VAL A 137 -11.25 10.81 -1.97
C VAL A 137 -11.59 10.58 -0.49
N PHE A 138 -10.60 10.16 0.30
CA PHE A 138 -10.68 10.12 1.76
C PHE A 138 -10.47 11.52 2.35
N VAL A 139 -11.41 11.97 3.17
CA VAL A 139 -11.40 13.27 3.84
C VAL A 139 -11.49 13.05 5.34
N ARG A 140 -10.58 13.68 6.09
CA ARG A 140 -10.67 13.73 7.56
C ARG A 140 -11.79 14.68 7.94
N LEU A 141 -12.70 14.23 8.79
CA LEU A 141 -13.81 15.03 9.29
C LEU A 141 -13.32 15.95 10.42
N ASN A 142 -13.57 17.24 10.22
CA ASN A 142 -13.37 18.31 11.20
C ASN A 142 -14.40 19.42 10.89
N LYS A 143 -14.58 20.39 11.79
CA LYS A 143 -15.58 21.45 11.62
C LYS A 143 -15.44 22.20 10.28
N ALA A 144 -14.21 22.47 9.85
CA ALA A 144 -13.93 23.17 8.59
C ALA A 144 -14.31 22.35 7.34
N THR A 145 -13.91 21.07 7.29
CA THR A 145 -14.20 20.17 6.17
C THR A 145 -15.68 19.86 6.08
N ILE A 146 -16.38 19.72 7.21
CA ILE A 146 -17.84 19.55 7.23
C ILE A 146 -18.52 20.78 6.60
N ASN A 147 -18.11 21.99 6.96
CA ASN A 147 -18.65 23.20 6.34
C ASN A 147 -18.33 23.28 4.84
N MET A 148 -17.13 22.83 4.41
CA MET A 148 -16.80 22.72 2.99
C MET A 148 -17.66 21.67 2.28
N LEU A 149 -17.95 20.52 2.92
CA LEU A 149 -18.81 19.48 2.38
C LEU A 149 -20.25 19.97 2.19
N ARG A 150 -20.78 20.74 3.13
CA ARG A 150 -22.10 21.39 3.03
C ARG A 150 -22.19 22.31 1.80
N ILE A 151 -21.14 23.07 1.50
CA ILE A 151 -21.12 23.96 0.31
C ILE A 151 -21.22 23.16 -1.00
N VAL A 152 -20.61 21.98 -1.08
CA VAL A 152 -20.58 21.15 -2.29
C VAL A 152 -21.61 20.02 -2.30
N GLU A 153 -22.46 19.98 -1.28
CA GLU A 153 -23.36 18.86 -0.97
C GLU A 153 -24.19 18.39 -2.18
N PRO A 154 -24.79 19.28 -3.01
CA PRO A 154 -25.57 18.85 -4.18
C PRO A 154 -24.76 18.16 -5.29
N TYR A 155 -23.43 18.22 -5.23
CA TYR A 155 -22.52 17.69 -6.25
C TYR A 155 -21.80 16.42 -5.81
N ILE A 156 -21.88 16.08 -4.52
CA ILE A 156 -21.17 14.97 -3.92
C ILE A 156 -22.13 14.03 -3.21
N THR A 157 -21.71 12.78 -3.06
CA THR A 157 -22.26 11.88 -2.05
C THR A 157 -21.12 11.43 -1.16
N TRP A 158 -21.37 11.34 0.14
CA TRP A 158 -20.34 10.96 1.09
C TRP A 158 -20.91 10.21 2.28
N GLY A 159 -20.05 9.55 3.03
CA GLY A 159 -20.41 8.82 4.24
C GLY A 159 -19.19 8.18 4.90
N TYR A 160 -19.43 7.27 5.83
CA TYR A 160 -18.40 6.67 6.67
C TYR A 160 -17.97 5.31 6.10
N PRO A 161 -16.75 5.19 5.55
CA PRO A 161 -16.29 3.93 4.98
C PRO A 161 -15.90 2.95 6.10
N ASN A 162 -16.32 1.69 5.97
CA ASN A 162 -15.84 0.61 6.83
C ASN A 162 -14.45 0.13 6.39
N LEU A 163 -13.78 -0.64 7.26
CA LEU A 163 -12.44 -1.17 6.99
C LEU A 163 -12.36 -1.97 5.68
N LYS A 164 -13.41 -2.75 5.37
CA LYS A 164 -13.50 -3.54 4.12
C LYS A 164 -13.50 -2.64 2.89
N SER A 165 -14.31 -1.60 2.87
CA SER A 165 -14.41 -0.63 1.78
C SER A 165 -13.11 0.12 1.57
N VAL A 166 -12.44 0.56 2.66
CA VAL A 166 -11.11 1.20 2.58
C VAL A 166 -10.09 0.24 1.96
N ARG A 167 -10.07 -1.02 2.44
CA ARG A 167 -9.17 -2.05 1.93
C ARG A 167 -9.41 -2.32 0.45
N GLU A 168 -10.64 -2.55 0.02
CA GLU A 168 -10.99 -2.80 -1.38
C GLU A 168 -10.65 -1.62 -2.28
N LEU A 169 -10.89 -0.39 -1.84
CA LEU A 169 -10.50 0.82 -2.58
C LEU A 169 -8.98 0.87 -2.80
N VAL A 170 -8.19 0.69 -1.75
CA VAL A 170 -6.72 0.76 -1.85
C VAL A 170 -6.17 -0.39 -2.69
N TYR A 171 -6.64 -1.62 -2.50
CA TYR A 171 -6.12 -2.77 -3.25
C TYR A 171 -6.58 -2.80 -4.73
N LYS A 172 -7.85 -2.51 -5.02
CA LYS A 172 -8.40 -2.65 -6.38
C LYS A 172 -8.26 -1.37 -7.21
N ARG A 173 -8.35 -0.21 -6.58
CA ARG A 173 -8.42 1.11 -7.25
C ARG A 173 -7.32 2.07 -6.81
N GLY A 174 -6.36 1.63 -5.99
CA GLY A 174 -5.30 2.45 -5.43
C GLY A 174 -4.21 2.80 -6.43
N PHE A 175 -3.97 4.10 -6.59
CA PHE A 175 -2.84 4.64 -7.33
C PHE A 175 -2.08 5.63 -6.46
N ALA A 176 -0.75 5.59 -6.54
CA ALA A 176 0.15 6.52 -5.89
C ALA A 176 0.40 7.75 -6.76
N LYS A 177 0.55 8.91 -6.11
CA LYS A 177 1.02 10.15 -6.71
C LYS A 177 2.52 10.30 -6.45
N ILE A 178 3.33 9.91 -7.43
CA ILE A 178 4.80 10.01 -7.37
C ILE A 178 5.25 10.92 -8.51
N ASN A 179 6.02 11.96 -8.19
CA ASN A 179 6.52 12.93 -9.18
C ASN A 179 5.42 13.47 -10.12
N ARG A 180 4.22 13.72 -9.57
CA ARG A 180 3.01 14.15 -10.29
C ARG A 180 2.45 13.13 -11.30
N GLN A 181 3.00 11.93 -11.37
CA GLN A 181 2.49 10.81 -12.15
C GLN A 181 1.56 9.94 -11.32
N ARG A 182 0.63 9.26 -12.01
CA ARG A 182 -0.32 8.32 -11.43
C ARG A 182 0.21 6.90 -11.65
N ILE A 183 0.75 6.28 -10.59
CA ILE A 183 1.40 4.96 -10.65
C ILE A 183 0.55 3.94 -9.87
N PRO A 184 0.23 2.75 -10.42
CA PRO A 184 -0.50 1.73 -9.68
C PRO A 184 0.32 1.22 -8.49
N ILE A 185 -0.35 0.95 -7.36
CA ILE A 185 0.32 0.40 -6.17
C ILE A 185 0.45 -1.12 -6.35
N THR A 186 1.55 -1.56 -6.95
CA THR A 186 1.84 -2.99 -7.19
C THR A 186 2.72 -3.62 -6.13
N SER A 187 3.58 -2.84 -5.47
CA SER A 187 4.53 -3.32 -4.47
C SER A 187 4.68 -2.34 -3.30
N ASN A 188 5.04 -2.89 -2.13
CA ASN A 188 5.30 -2.10 -0.93
C ASN A 188 6.48 -1.12 -1.09
N SER A 189 7.43 -1.40 -2.00
CA SER A 189 8.54 -0.50 -2.30
C SER A 189 8.08 0.88 -2.78
N ILE A 190 6.95 0.96 -3.51
CA ILE A 190 6.38 2.22 -3.99
C ILE A 190 5.91 3.09 -2.81
N ILE A 191 5.34 2.46 -1.78
CA ILE A 191 4.87 3.12 -0.56
C ILE A 191 6.07 3.55 0.27
N GLU A 192 7.00 2.62 0.55
CA GLU A 192 8.20 2.87 1.36
C GLU A 192 9.06 4.00 0.78
N GLN A 193 9.22 4.06 -0.55
CA GLN A 193 10.02 5.11 -1.19
C GLN A 193 9.46 6.52 -0.93
N LYS A 194 8.13 6.67 -0.86
CA LYS A 194 7.49 7.98 -0.71
C LYS A 194 7.10 8.32 0.72
N LEU A 195 6.70 7.33 1.51
CA LEU A 195 6.15 7.47 2.85
C LEU A 195 7.02 6.83 3.95
N GLY A 196 8.17 6.24 3.60
CA GLY A 196 9.08 5.60 4.57
C GLY A 196 9.57 6.56 5.65
N GLY A 197 9.78 7.85 5.33
CA GLY A 197 10.11 8.87 6.33
C GLY A 197 8.98 9.18 7.32
N SER A 198 7.74 8.79 7.00
CA SER A 198 6.59 8.87 7.90
C SER A 198 6.31 7.56 8.65
N GLY A 199 7.17 6.54 8.50
CA GLY A 199 7.02 5.24 9.14
C GLY A 199 6.04 4.27 8.45
N LEU A 200 5.49 4.65 7.29
CA LEU A 200 4.57 3.82 6.50
C LEU A 200 5.36 3.04 5.46
N ILE A 201 5.40 1.71 5.62
CA ILE A 201 6.27 0.82 4.83
C ILE A 201 5.42 -0.03 3.88
N CYS A 202 4.21 -0.40 4.28
CA CYS A 202 3.36 -1.32 3.53
C CYS A 202 1.95 -0.79 3.25
N THR A 203 1.19 -1.53 2.44
CA THR A 203 -0.22 -1.26 2.14
C THR A 203 -1.11 -1.31 3.38
N GLU A 204 -0.88 -2.23 4.31
CA GLU A 204 -1.66 -2.33 5.55
C GLU A 204 -1.40 -1.15 6.49
N ASP A 205 -0.15 -0.64 6.57
CA ASP A 205 0.16 0.59 7.32
C ASP A 205 -0.62 1.77 6.72
N LEU A 206 -0.67 1.87 5.38
CA LEU A 206 -1.42 2.92 4.69
C LEU A 206 -2.93 2.84 4.97
N ILE A 207 -3.50 1.63 4.94
CA ILE A 207 -4.92 1.40 5.25
C ILE A 207 -5.22 1.76 6.70
N HIS A 208 -4.36 1.35 7.64
CA HIS A 208 -4.50 1.65 9.06
C HIS A 208 -4.45 3.15 9.34
N GLU A 209 -3.46 3.85 8.78
CA GLU A 209 -3.31 5.30 8.94
C GLU A 209 -4.53 6.07 8.39
N ILE A 210 -5.10 5.60 7.27
CA ILE A 210 -6.31 6.19 6.69
C ILE A 210 -7.53 5.92 7.56
N PHE A 211 -7.77 4.66 7.92
CA PHE A 211 -8.98 4.23 8.64
C PHE A 211 -9.05 4.81 10.05
N THR A 212 -7.93 4.80 10.78
CA THR A 212 -7.85 5.34 12.14
C THR A 212 -7.69 6.87 12.19
N VAL A 213 -7.43 7.50 11.04
CA VAL A 213 -7.14 8.93 10.92
C VAL A 213 -5.98 9.34 11.83
N GLY A 214 -4.82 8.70 11.59
CA GLY A 214 -3.60 8.94 12.36
C GLY A 214 -3.00 10.33 12.15
N SER A 215 -1.80 10.54 12.71
CA SER A 215 -1.09 11.82 12.67
C SER A 215 -0.53 12.17 11.29
N LYS A 216 -0.26 11.15 10.45
CA LYS A 216 0.29 11.27 9.10
C LYS A 216 -0.77 11.14 8.01
N PHE A 217 -2.06 11.14 8.37
CA PHE A 217 -3.20 11.08 7.45
C PHE A 217 -3.09 12.05 6.26
N LYS A 218 -2.61 13.28 6.50
CA LYS A 218 -2.43 14.29 5.44
C LYS A 218 -1.48 13.80 4.33
N TYR A 219 -0.39 13.15 4.71
CA TYR A 219 0.59 12.60 3.77
C TYR A 219 0.06 11.35 3.08
N ALA A 220 -0.57 10.44 3.83
CA ALA A 220 -1.21 9.23 3.32
C ALA A 220 -2.32 9.53 2.29
N SER A 221 -3.24 10.44 2.60
CA SER A 221 -4.33 10.85 1.70
C SER A 221 -3.80 11.58 0.47
N ASN A 222 -2.76 12.41 0.60
CA ASN A 222 -2.16 13.11 -0.56
C ASN A 222 -1.32 12.18 -1.45
N PHE A 223 -0.70 11.14 -0.86
CA PHE A 223 -0.02 10.07 -1.59
C PHE A 223 -0.98 9.31 -2.49
N LEU A 224 -2.20 9.02 -2.01
CA LEU A 224 -3.24 8.44 -2.85
C LEU A 224 -3.72 9.44 -3.90
N TRP A 225 -3.66 9.02 -5.16
CA TRP A 225 -4.37 9.67 -6.25
C TRP A 225 -5.88 9.51 -6.04
N PRO A 226 -6.72 10.51 -6.37
CA PRO A 226 -8.18 10.34 -6.31
C PRO A 226 -8.63 9.05 -7.00
N PHE A 227 -9.40 8.24 -6.29
CA PHE A 227 -9.89 6.95 -6.79
C PHE A 227 -10.80 7.21 -7.98
N LYS A 228 -10.53 6.55 -9.10
CA LYS A 228 -11.43 6.58 -10.27
C LYS A 228 -12.36 5.38 -10.17
N LEU A 229 -13.61 5.62 -9.82
CA LEU A 229 -14.62 4.59 -9.61
C LEU A 229 -15.48 4.41 -10.87
N ASN A 230 -16.08 3.23 -10.99
CA ASN A 230 -17.06 2.98 -12.05
C ASN A 230 -18.42 3.56 -11.65
N THR A 231 -19.34 3.68 -12.62
CA THR A 231 -20.75 3.95 -12.30
C THR A 231 -21.31 2.81 -11.45
N PRO A 232 -22.16 3.10 -10.45
CA PRO A 232 -22.72 2.06 -9.59
C PRO A 232 -23.55 1.09 -10.43
N THR A 233 -23.39 -0.21 -10.20
CA THR A 233 -24.29 -1.24 -10.75
C THR A 233 -25.74 -0.94 -10.33
N GLY A 234 -26.66 -0.95 -11.30
CA GLY A 234 -28.05 -0.52 -11.10
C GLY A 234 -28.27 1.00 -11.17
N GLY A 235 -27.23 1.78 -11.44
CA GLY A 235 -27.34 3.23 -11.64
C GLY A 235 -27.56 4.04 -10.37
N TRP A 236 -27.85 5.32 -10.58
CA TRP A 236 -28.22 6.26 -9.53
C TRP A 236 -29.75 6.37 -9.48
N ARG A 237 -30.33 6.56 -8.30
CA ARG A 237 -31.78 6.78 -8.14
C ARG A 237 -32.16 8.15 -8.69
N LYS A 238 -31.64 9.21 -8.06
CA LYS A 238 -31.87 10.60 -8.46
C LYS A 238 -30.77 11.50 -7.89
N LYS A 239 -29.83 11.88 -8.76
CA LYS A 239 -28.66 12.71 -8.39
C LYS A 239 -29.00 14.13 -7.92
N THR A 240 -30.20 14.61 -8.23
CA THR A 240 -30.63 15.99 -7.95
C THR A 240 -31.26 16.17 -6.59
N ASN A 241 -31.63 15.09 -5.90
CA ASN A 241 -32.34 15.13 -4.62
C ASN A 241 -31.42 14.62 -3.50
N HIS A 242 -31.67 15.09 -2.28
CA HIS A 242 -30.89 14.69 -1.12
C HIS A 242 -31.17 13.22 -0.77
N TYR A 243 -30.20 12.53 -0.15
CA TYR A 243 -30.35 11.11 0.19
C TYR A 243 -31.57 10.82 1.08
N VAL A 244 -31.88 11.72 2.01
CA VAL A 244 -33.05 11.61 2.91
C VAL A 244 -34.38 11.67 2.15
N GLU A 245 -34.41 12.36 1.00
CA GLU A 245 -35.59 12.48 0.13
C GLU A 245 -35.65 11.36 -0.94
N GLY A 246 -34.87 10.29 -0.75
CA GLY A 246 -34.76 9.19 -1.71
C GLY A 246 -33.83 9.46 -2.90
N GLY A 247 -33.08 10.56 -2.87
CA GLY A 247 -32.05 10.88 -3.87
C GLY A 247 -30.68 10.27 -3.58
N ASP A 248 -29.63 10.93 -4.07
CA ASP A 248 -28.26 10.40 -3.99
C ASP A 248 -27.22 11.37 -3.44
N PHE A 249 -27.46 12.68 -3.44
CA PHE A 249 -26.47 13.64 -2.93
C PHE A 249 -26.54 13.73 -1.40
N GLY A 250 -25.45 14.16 -0.77
CA GLY A 250 -25.39 14.38 0.68
C GLY A 250 -24.78 13.23 1.47
N ASN A 251 -24.91 13.34 2.80
CA ASN A 251 -24.41 12.34 3.75
C ASN A 251 -25.35 11.14 3.82
N ARG A 252 -24.82 9.94 3.58
CA ARG A 252 -25.54 8.66 3.70
C ARG A 252 -24.96 7.75 4.78
N GLU A 253 -24.12 8.28 5.66
CA GLU A 253 -23.52 7.57 6.80
C GLU A 253 -22.92 6.22 6.36
N ASP A 254 -23.33 5.12 6.99
CA ASP A 254 -22.84 3.76 6.71
C ASP A 254 -23.35 3.18 5.38
N LYS A 255 -24.43 3.73 4.80
CA LYS A 255 -24.98 3.27 3.52
C LYS A 255 -24.09 3.60 2.33
N ILE A 256 -23.05 4.41 2.53
CA ILE A 256 -21.97 4.59 1.54
C ILE A 256 -21.27 3.28 1.21
N ASN A 257 -21.19 2.35 2.17
CA ASN A 257 -20.48 1.09 1.97
C ASN A 257 -21.17 0.19 0.96
N GLU A 258 -22.50 0.22 0.92
CA GLU A 258 -23.29 -0.49 -0.09
C GLU A 258 -23.10 0.12 -1.49
N LEU A 259 -23.05 1.46 -1.58
CA LEU A 259 -22.73 2.15 -2.83
C LEU A 259 -21.33 1.79 -3.32
N LEU A 260 -20.33 1.81 -2.42
CA LEU A 260 -18.94 1.52 -2.78
C LEU A 260 -18.76 0.12 -3.34
N ARG A 261 -19.44 -0.88 -2.77
CA ARG A 261 -19.42 -2.26 -3.30
C ARG A 261 -19.93 -2.36 -4.74
N ARG A 262 -20.83 -1.46 -5.16
CA ARG A 262 -21.36 -1.39 -6.54
C ARG A 262 -20.47 -0.60 -7.49
N MET A 263 -19.50 0.18 -6.99
CA MET A 263 -18.65 1.07 -7.79
C MET A 263 -17.19 0.61 -7.90
N VAL A 264 -16.73 -0.25 -6.97
CA VAL A 264 -15.34 -0.73 -6.85
C VAL A 264 -15.15 -2.05 -7.56
#